data_AF-A0A067PSU5-F1
#
_entry.id   AF-A0A067PSU5-F1
#
_cell.length_a   1.000
_cell.length_b   1.000
_cell.length_c   1.000
_cell.angle_alpha   90.00
_cell.angle_beta   90.00
_cell.angle_gamma   90.00
#
_symmetry.space_group_name_H-M   'P 1'
#
loop_
_entity.id
_entity.type
_entity.pdbx_description
1 polymer ?
#
loop_
_entity_poly.entity_id
_entity_poly.type
_entity_poly.pdbx_seq_one_letter_code
_entity_poly.pdbx_strand_id
1 'polypeptide(L)'
;TSQKCNTFQVVYTIFLHSCNTPDKDIQSLSHLGLGSRVSLSTPQSNVEEDEIYTLGQTFLTSYAYNHFDVQLKSQLPTLQKCSETLAHMTSAVLLRLEHGVTTNNLRCLRLLWQCSTLNDSVCWSMPLPSFGTSVTSISEYPSGLSRCEWFNSWNFRYHLFYHGLKYFHQFRHTLGSPKEVDSTPVVKSHHFPAQAMDINQSEASGNIQVIANLLMHGGVGDPYQQHPGDVAAGDEWNIVNMTDHVILFHGDLGTSERV
;
A
#
# COMPACT_ATOMS: atom_id res chain seq x y z
N THR A 1 18.51 -26.32 -3.91
CA THR A 1 18.09 -26.82 -5.23
C THR A 1 17.33 -28.12 -5.04
N SER A 2 15.99 -28.09 -5.07
CA SER A 2 15.16 -29.30 -5.08
C SER A 2 14.67 -29.55 -6.52
N GLN A 3 15.33 -30.48 -7.20
CA GLN A 3 15.13 -30.81 -8.61
C GLN A 3 14.23 -32.05 -8.74
N LYS A 4 13.01 -32.01 -8.19
CA LYS A 4 12.02 -33.11 -8.31
C LYS A 4 10.55 -32.65 -8.33
N CYS A 5 10.23 -31.42 -8.72
CA CYS A 5 8.84 -31.09 -9.06
C CYS A 5 8.57 -31.44 -10.52
N ASN A 6 7.71 -32.42 -10.75
CA ASN A 6 7.21 -32.71 -12.10
C ASN A 6 6.40 -31.50 -12.58
N THR A 7 6.95 -30.74 -13.52
CA THR A 7 6.34 -29.51 -14.06
C THR A 7 4.89 -29.71 -14.48
N PHE A 8 4.56 -30.89 -15.02
CA PHE A 8 3.19 -31.22 -15.41
C PHE A 8 2.24 -31.26 -14.21
N GLN A 9 2.64 -31.89 -13.10
CA GLN A 9 1.83 -31.95 -11.88
C GLN A 9 1.60 -30.56 -11.29
N VAL A 10 2.61 -29.68 -11.33
CA VAL A 10 2.50 -28.31 -10.82
C VAL A 10 1.52 -27.48 -11.66
N VAL A 11 1.70 -27.48 -12.98
CA VAL A 11 0.81 -26.73 -13.90
C VAL A 11 -0.62 -27.24 -13.82
N TYR A 12 -0.81 -28.55 -13.75
CA TYR A 12 -2.14 -29.17 -13.68
C TYR A 12 -2.83 -28.90 -12.34
N THR A 13 -2.08 -28.91 -11.23
CA THR A 13 -2.63 -28.57 -9.90
C THR A 13 -3.06 -27.10 -9.82
N ILE A 14 -2.23 -26.17 -10.34
CA ILE A 14 -2.58 -24.74 -10.42
C ILE A 14 -3.83 -24.54 -11.28
N PHE A 15 -3.93 -25.23 -12.42
CA PHE A 15 -5.11 -25.17 -13.29
C PHE A 15 -6.38 -25.64 -12.57
N LEU A 16 -6.37 -26.81 -11.93
CA LEU A 16 -7.53 -27.32 -11.20
C LEU A 16 -7.95 -26.37 -10.06
N HIS A 17 -6.98 -25.79 -9.38
CA HIS A 17 -7.23 -24.84 -8.31
C HIS A 17 -7.83 -23.53 -8.83
N SER A 18 -7.36 -23.05 -9.98
CA SER A 18 -7.92 -21.86 -10.65
C SER A 18 -9.34 -22.08 -11.17
N CYS A 19 -9.73 -23.33 -11.42
CA CYS A 19 -11.08 -23.70 -11.83
C CYS A 19 -12.02 -23.99 -10.64
N ASN A 20 -11.60 -23.74 -9.40
CA ASN A 20 -12.38 -24.03 -8.19
C ASN A 20 -12.85 -25.49 -8.11
N THR A 21 -12.02 -26.41 -8.61
CA THR A 21 -12.34 -27.84 -8.65
C THR A 21 -12.49 -28.38 -7.22
N PRO A 22 -13.55 -29.12 -6.88
CA PRO A 22 -13.73 -29.66 -5.53
C PRO A 22 -12.54 -30.48 -5.06
N ASP A 23 -12.15 -30.33 -3.79
CA ASP A 23 -10.97 -31.01 -3.20
C ASP A 23 -10.99 -32.52 -3.36
N LYS A 24 -12.18 -33.13 -3.42
CA LYS A 24 -12.36 -34.58 -3.64
C LYS A 24 -11.83 -35.02 -5.00
N ASP A 25 -11.97 -34.18 -6.02
CA ASP A 25 -11.52 -34.48 -7.38
C ASP A 25 -10.00 -34.28 -7.50
N ILE A 26 -9.46 -33.22 -6.88
CA ILE A 26 -8.01 -32.97 -6.75
C ILE A 26 -7.34 -34.14 -6.01
N GLN A 27 -7.96 -34.60 -4.92
CA GLN A 27 -7.48 -35.74 -4.14
C GLN A 27 -7.50 -37.03 -4.98
N SER A 28 -8.55 -37.29 -5.75
CA SER A 28 -8.62 -38.46 -6.64
C SER A 28 -7.51 -38.47 -7.70
N LEU A 29 -7.21 -37.31 -8.28
CA LEU A 29 -6.17 -37.12 -9.29
C LEU A 29 -4.75 -37.22 -8.70
N SER A 30 -4.59 -36.82 -7.43
CA SER A 30 -3.34 -37.03 -6.70
C SER A 30 -3.05 -38.52 -6.46
N HIS A 31 -4.09 -39.34 -6.25
CA HIS A 31 -3.96 -40.79 -6.13
C HIS A 31 -3.63 -41.48 -7.46
N LEU A 32 -3.97 -40.86 -8.60
CA LEU A 32 -3.60 -41.31 -9.95
C LEU A 32 -2.18 -40.89 -10.37
N GLY A 33 -1.44 -40.17 -9.51
CA GLY A 33 -0.10 -39.67 -9.83
C GLY A 33 -0.06 -38.49 -10.80
N LEU A 34 -1.23 -37.89 -11.11
CA LEU A 34 -1.38 -36.76 -12.03
C LEU A 34 -1.41 -35.40 -11.31
N GLY A 35 -1.58 -35.39 -9.99
CA GLY A 35 -1.46 -34.22 -9.13
C GLY A 35 -0.53 -34.47 -7.95
N SER A 36 0.07 -33.43 -7.40
CA SER A 36 0.70 -33.52 -6.08
C SER A 36 -0.41 -33.42 -5.02
N ARG A 37 -0.31 -34.15 -3.91
CA ARG A 37 -1.07 -33.83 -2.68
C ARG A 37 -0.51 -32.53 -2.09
N VAL A 38 -0.67 -31.43 -2.81
CA VAL A 38 -0.70 -30.12 -2.20
C VAL A 38 -2.18 -29.84 -2.05
N SER A 39 -2.75 -30.31 -0.94
CA SER A 39 -3.85 -29.53 -0.39
C SER A 39 -3.25 -28.15 -0.11
N LEU A 40 -3.47 -27.21 -1.01
CA LEU A 40 -3.67 -25.82 -0.63
C LEU A 40 -5.04 -25.73 0.06
N SER A 41 -5.31 -26.62 1.02
CA SER A 41 -6.13 -26.25 2.16
C SER A 41 -5.30 -25.18 2.83
N THR A 42 -5.51 -23.91 2.47
CA THR A 42 -4.82 -22.73 3.00
C THR A 42 -4.44 -22.96 4.47
N PRO A 43 -3.16 -23.27 4.77
CA PRO A 43 -2.62 -23.15 6.10
C PRO A 43 -1.79 -21.86 6.19
N GLN A 44 -1.94 -20.96 5.21
CA GLN A 44 -1.34 -19.63 5.20
C GLN A 44 -2.28 -18.55 5.77
N SER A 45 -3.59 -18.82 5.90
CA SER A 45 -4.54 -17.81 6.39
C SER A 45 -4.17 -17.32 7.79
N ASN A 46 -3.92 -18.21 8.75
CA ASN A 46 -3.76 -17.76 10.13
C ASN A 46 -2.43 -17.03 10.36
N VAL A 47 -1.33 -17.48 9.73
CA VAL A 47 -0.01 -16.85 9.94
C VAL A 47 0.09 -15.51 9.21
N GLU A 48 -0.43 -15.41 7.98
CA GLU A 48 -0.43 -14.15 7.23
C GLU A 48 -1.46 -13.16 7.79
N GLU A 49 -2.62 -13.63 8.28
CA GLU A 49 -3.59 -12.79 8.99
C GLU A 49 -3.00 -12.25 10.30
N ASP A 50 -2.32 -13.08 11.10
CA ASP A 50 -1.65 -12.65 12.33
C ASP A 50 -0.54 -11.62 12.05
N GLU A 51 0.22 -11.78 10.97
CA GLU A 51 1.26 -10.83 10.55
C GLU A 51 0.67 -9.50 10.05
N ILE A 52 -0.41 -9.54 9.27
CA ILE A 52 -1.15 -8.35 8.82
C ILE A 52 -1.73 -7.60 10.02
N TYR A 53 -2.31 -8.32 10.98
CA TYR A 53 -2.86 -7.75 12.21
C TYR A 53 -1.76 -7.10 13.04
N THR A 54 -0.69 -7.83 13.32
CA THR A 54 0.47 -7.33 14.08
C THR A 54 1.07 -6.09 13.40
N LEU A 55 1.18 -6.10 12.07
CA LEU A 55 1.71 -4.98 11.30
C LEU A 55 0.78 -3.76 11.34
N GLY A 56 -0.51 -3.93 11.11
CA GLY A 56 -1.49 -2.85 11.15
C GLY A 56 -1.54 -2.17 12.52
N GLN A 57 -1.58 -2.96 13.60
CA GLN A 57 -1.55 -2.48 14.99
C GLN A 57 -0.31 -1.65 15.35
N THR A 58 0.81 -1.79 14.61
CA THR A 58 1.99 -0.95 14.86
C THR A 58 1.79 0.51 14.44
N PHE A 59 0.75 0.84 13.66
CA PHE A 59 0.57 2.11 12.95
C PHE A 59 1.70 2.48 11.98
N LEU A 60 2.73 1.65 11.83
CA LEU A 60 3.84 1.85 10.89
C LEU A 60 3.51 1.21 9.55
N THR A 61 2.29 1.43 9.07
CA THR A 61 1.76 0.76 7.88
C THR A 61 1.03 1.77 7.02
N SER A 62 1.32 1.72 5.73
CA SER A 62 0.53 2.38 4.70
C SER A 62 -0.26 1.35 3.91
N TYR A 63 -1.52 1.66 3.64
CA TYR A 63 -2.41 0.78 2.89
C TYR A 63 -2.45 1.25 1.45
N ALA A 64 -2.01 0.43 0.51
CA ALA A 64 -2.14 0.71 -0.91
C ALA A 64 -3.22 -0.19 -1.51
N TYR A 65 -4.17 0.38 -2.24
CA TYR A 65 -5.21 -0.38 -2.91
C TYR A 65 -5.45 0.11 -4.33
N ASN A 66 -5.94 -0.78 -5.19
CA ASN A 66 -6.29 -0.46 -6.55
C ASN A 66 -7.44 -1.34 -7.06
N HIS A 67 -8.26 -0.78 -7.95
CA HIS A 67 -9.28 -1.51 -8.66
C HIS A 67 -8.67 -2.35 -9.80
N PHE A 68 -9.20 -3.54 -10.03
CA PHE A 68 -8.89 -4.33 -11.22
C PHE A 68 -10.15 -5.04 -11.71
N ASP A 69 -10.34 -5.00 -13.02
CA ASP A 69 -11.49 -5.62 -13.67
C ASP A 69 -11.06 -6.96 -14.29
N VAL A 70 -11.72 -8.05 -13.88
CA VAL A 70 -11.47 -9.38 -14.45
C VAL A 70 -12.60 -9.75 -15.38
N GLN A 71 -12.30 -9.92 -16.66
CA GLN A 71 -13.25 -10.50 -17.60
C GLN A 71 -13.26 -12.03 -17.48
N LEU A 72 -14.20 -12.55 -16.69
CA LEU A 72 -14.47 -13.98 -16.56
C LEU A 72 -15.21 -14.48 -17.80
N LYS A 73 -14.48 -15.04 -18.77
CA LYS A 73 -15.08 -15.64 -19.96
C LYS A 73 -15.70 -17.00 -19.60
N SER A 74 -17.03 -17.09 -19.57
CA SER A 74 -17.70 -18.40 -19.51
C SER A 74 -17.46 -19.19 -20.80
N GLN A 75 -17.04 -20.45 -20.69
CA GLN A 75 -16.85 -21.35 -21.83
C GLN A 75 -18.19 -21.86 -22.42
N LEU A 76 -19.31 -21.72 -21.70
CA LEU A 76 -20.63 -22.19 -22.14
C LEU A 76 -21.67 -21.08 -21.99
N PRO A 77 -22.34 -20.65 -23.09
CA PRO A 77 -23.43 -19.69 -23.01
C PRO A 77 -24.70 -20.39 -22.48
N THR A 78 -25.12 -20.05 -21.26
CA THR A 78 -26.42 -20.49 -20.72
C THR A 78 -27.57 -19.63 -21.25
N LEU A 79 -28.71 -20.28 -21.53
CA LEU A 79 -29.91 -19.70 -22.17
C LEU A 79 -30.60 -18.57 -21.35
N GLN A 80 -30.31 -18.46 -20.06
CA GLN A 80 -30.69 -17.31 -19.23
C GLN A 80 -29.55 -16.28 -19.28
N LYS A 81 -29.71 -15.22 -20.10
CA LYS A 81 -28.77 -14.09 -20.14
C LYS A 81 -28.59 -13.48 -18.74
N CYS A 82 -27.36 -13.06 -18.40
CA CYS A 82 -27.10 -11.63 -18.17
C CYS A 82 -25.62 -11.27 -18.36
N SER A 83 -25.43 -10.10 -18.95
CA SER A 83 -24.24 -9.59 -19.61
C SER A 83 -23.22 -8.99 -18.65
N GLU A 84 -22.80 -9.70 -17.62
CA GLU A 84 -21.75 -9.21 -16.73
C GLU A 84 -20.71 -10.31 -16.55
N THR A 85 -19.80 -10.36 -17.54
CA THR A 85 -18.56 -11.15 -17.45
C THR A 85 -17.44 -10.35 -16.78
N LEU A 86 -17.68 -9.09 -16.41
CA LEU A 86 -16.71 -8.22 -15.79
C LEU A 86 -16.92 -8.26 -14.26
N ALA A 87 -15.97 -8.85 -13.54
CA ALA A 87 -15.92 -8.76 -12.09
C ALA A 87 -15.09 -7.54 -11.70
N HIS A 88 -15.70 -6.62 -10.95
CA HIS A 88 -15.05 -5.42 -10.41
C HIS A 88 -14.49 -5.75 -9.03
N MET A 89 -13.19 -5.95 -8.93
CA MET A 89 -12.54 -6.34 -7.67
C MET A 89 -11.53 -5.29 -7.23
N THR A 90 -11.36 -5.20 -5.92
CA THR A 90 -10.31 -4.40 -5.29
C THR A 90 -9.20 -5.32 -4.81
N SER A 91 -7.97 -4.97 -5.18
CA SER A 91 -6.74 -5.54 -4.58
C SER A 91 -6.13 -4.54 -3.63
N ALA A 92 -5.47 -5.01 -2.58
CA ALA A 92 -4.77 -4.16 -1.64
C ALA A 92 -3.51 -4.82 -1.10
N VAL A 93 -2.60 -3.99 -0.60
CA VAL A 93 -1.33 -4.38 -0.02
C VAL A 93 -0.98 -3.45 1.14
N LEU A 94 -0.53 -4.01 2.24
CA LEU A 94 0.00 -3.28 3.40
C LEU A 94 1.50 -3.09 3.16
N LEU A 95 1.95 -1.85 3.24
CA LEU A 95 3.35 -1.46 3.08
C LEU A 95 3.89 -1.02 4.43
N ARG A 96 4.92 -1.70 4.93
CA ARG A 96 5.58 -1.26 6.17
C ARG A 96 6.29 0.07 5.94
N LEU A 97 6.04 1.03 6.82
CA LEU A 97 6.73 2.30 6.86
C LEU A 97 8.12 2.10 7.44
N GLU A 98 9.10 2.06 6.54
CA GLU A 98 10.52 1.95 6.87
C GLU A 98 11.18 3.35 6.96
N HIS A 99 12.51 3.40 6.91
CA HIS A 99 13.28 4.66 6.85
C HIS A 99 13.25 5.50 8.13
N GLY A 100 13.14 4.85 9.28
CA GLY A 100 13.21 5.51 10.60
C GLY A 100 11.91 6.19 11.01
N VAL A 101 10.80 5.94 10.32
CA VAL A 101 9.47 6.36 10.75
C VAL A 101 9.12 5.66 12.06
N THR A 102 8.73 6.45 13.07
CA THR A 102 8.28 5.96 14.36
C THR A 102 6.80 6.28 14.57
N THR A 103 6.14 5.55 15.46
CA THR A 103 4.71 5.75 15.79
C THR A 103 4.44 7.19 16.24
N ASN A 104 5.37 7.78 16.99
CA ASN A 104 5.30 9.18 17.42
C ASN A 104 5.29 10.18 16.25
N ASN A 105 5.92 9.86 15.11
CA ASN A 105 5.88 10.73 13.93
C ASN A 105 4.47 10.79 13.32
N LEU A 106 3.69 9.72 13.48
CA LEU A 106 2.31 9.62 12.99
C LEU A 106 1.29 10.09 14.03
N ARG A 107 1.69 10.34 15.27
CA ARG A 107 0.83 10.87 16.34
C ARG A 107 0.61 12.38 16.23
N CYS A 108 0.23 12.84 15.04
CA CYS A 108 0.09 14.24 14.69
C CYS A 108 -1.33 14.61 14.24
N LEU A 109 -2.32 13.71 14.38
CA LEU A 109 -3.68 13.94 13.90
C LEU A 109 -4.29 15.22 14.48
N ARG A 110 -4.09 15.49 15.78
CA ARG A 110 -4.56 16.71 16.42
C ARG A 110 -3.95 17.97 15.82
N LEU A 111 -2.65 17.95 15.52
CA LEU A 111 -1.96 19.09 14.90
C LEU A 111 -2.45 19.29 13.46
N LEU A 112 -2.63 18.20 12.71
CA LEU A 112 -3.21 18.26 11.37
C LEU A 112 -4.63 18.82 11.40
N TRP A 113 -5.48 18.39 12.33
CA TRP A 113 -6.84 18.90 12.48
C TRP A 113 -6.87 20.38 12.86
N GLN A 114 -5.96 20.83 13.75
CA GLN A 114 -5.84 22.25 14.11
C GLN A 114 -5.38 23.13 12.95
N CYS A 115 -4.59 22.58 12.02
CA CYS A 115 -4.13 23.30 10.83
C CYS A 115 -5.01 23.06 9.60
N SER A 116 -6.02 22.20 9.70
CA SER A 116 -6.86 21.81 8.58
C SER A 116 -7.82 22.93 8.20
N THR A 117 -7.96 23.17 6.90
CA THR A 117 -9.00 24.07 6.36
C THR A 117 -10.42 23.55 6.57
N LEU A 118 -10.57 22.28 6.98
CA LEU A 118 -11.84 21.65 7.30
C LEU A 118 -12.29 21.88 8.74
N ASN A 119 -11.43 22.46 9.57
CA ASN A 119 -11.75 22.74 10.95
C ASN A 119 -12.31 24.17 11.07
N ASP A 120 -13.63 24.28 11.18
CA ASP A 120 -14.36 25.56 11.26
C ASP A 120 -13.97 26.41 12.49
N SER A 121 -13.29 25.81 13.48
CA SER A 121 -12.86 26.50 14.71
C SER A 121 -11.51 27.22 14.61
N VAL A 122 -10.84 27.18 13.46
CA VAL A 122 -9.48 27.71 13.29
C VAL A 122 -9.47 29.22 13.04
N CYS A 123 -8.69 29.95 13.83
CA CYS A 123 -8.36 31.35 13.57
C CYS A 123 -7.29 31.40 12.46
N TRP A 124 -7.64 31.99 11.32
CA TRP A 124 -6.90 32.00 10.05
C TRP A 124 -5.56 32.77 10.09
N SER A 125 -4.59 32.33 10.90
CA SER A 125 -3.24 32.92 10.95
C SER A 125 -2.14 32.02 10.39
N MET A 126 -2.45 30.78 9.96
CA MET A 126 -1.45 29.88 9.39
C MET A 126 -1.37 30.02 7.88
N PRO A 127 -0.18 30.26 7.29
CA PRO A 127 -0.02 30.27 5.85
C PRO A 127 -0.36 28.90 5.27
N LEU A 128 -1.15 28.88 4.19
CA LEU A 128 -1.52 27.66 3.50
C LEU A 128 -0.24 26.96 3.01
N PRO A 129 0.05 25.72 3.43
CA PRO A 129 1.21 25.00 2.91
C PRO A 129 0.98 24.75 1.42
N SER A 130 1.77 25.41 0.58
CA SER A 130 1.84 25.10 -0.84
C SER A 130 2.87 24.00 -1.04
N PHE A 131 2.68 23.15 -2.05
CA PHE A 131 3.64 22.09 -2.37
C PHE A 131 5.07 22.64 -2.57
N GLY A 132 5.19 23.89 -3.05
CA GLY A 132 6.46 24.59 -3.20
C GLY A 132 7.09 25.11 -1.90
N THR A 133 6.30 25.37 -0.84
CA THR A 133 6.81 25.81 0.47
C THR A 133 7.18 24.64 1.38
N SER A 134 6.52 23.49 1.26
CA SER A 134 6.84 22.29 2.05
C SER A 134 8.19 21.65 1.69
N VAL A 135 8.62 21.73 0.42
CA VAL A 135 9.90 21.15 -0.04
C VAL A 135 11.10 22.08 0.24
N THR A 136 10.87 23.36 0.51
CA THR A 136 11.91 24.40 0.62
C THR A 136 12.27 24.79 2.06
N SER A 137 11.40 24.51 3.04
CA SER A 137 11.43 25.20 4.34
C SER A 137 12.19 24.48 5.47
N ILE A 138 13.22 23.70 5.18
CA ILE A 138 13.99 23.02 6.25
C ILE A 138 15.48 23.33 6.09
N SER A 139 16.01 24.18 6.96
CA SER A 139 17.42 24.60 7.08
C SER A 139 17.92 25.64 6.07
N GLU A 140 18.13 26.86 6.56
CA GLU A 140 19.10 27.80 6.00
C GLU A 140 20.49 27.14 6.06
N TYR A 141 21.18 27.07 4.92
CA TYR A 141 22.59 26.72 4.89
C TYR A 141 23.46 27.93 5.26
N PRO A 142 24.70 27.75 5.75
CA PRO A 142 25.62 28.86 6.04
C PRO A 142 25.87 29.80 4.84
N SER A 143 25.57 29.35 3.62
CA SER A 143 25.69 30.13 2.38
C SER A 143 24.50 31.05 2.10
N GLY A 144 23.44 31.03 2.90
CA GLY A 144 22.22 31.83 2.69
C GLY A 144 21.35 31.37 1.50
N LEU A 145 21.65 30.21 0.92
CA LEU A 145 20.86 29.59 -0.16
C LEU A 145 19.96 28.51 0.44
N SER A 146 18.74 28.38 -0.10
CA SER A 146 17.87 27.24 0.16
C SER A 146 18.46 25.94 -0.41
N ARG A 147 17.96 24.79 0.06
CA ARG A 147 18.34 23.46 -0.47
C ARG A 147 18.14 23.36 -1.98
N CYS A 148 17.01 23.85 -2.49
CA CYS A 148 16.69 23.85 -3.92
C CYS A 148 17.65 24.75 -4.72
N GLU A 149 17.93 25.96 -4.24
CA GLU A 149 18.87 26.87 -4.91
C GLU A 149 20.29 26.31 -4.93
N TRP A 150 20.70 25.65 -3.86
CA TRP A 150 21.99 24.98 -3.79
C TRP A 150 22.09 23.84 -4.82
N PHE A 151 21.09 22.96 -4.88
CA PHE A 151 21.04 21.88 -5.86
C PHE A 151 21.00 22.42 -7.30
N ASN A 152 20.17 23.43 -7.55
CA ASN A 152 20.08 24.08 -8.85
C ASN A 152 21.43 24.71 -9.23
N SER A 153 22.12 25.38 -8.31
CA SER A 153 23.46 25.94 -8.53
C SER A 153 24.48 24.85 -8.88
N TRP A 154 24.44 23.71 -8.19
CA TRP A 154 25.27 22.56 -8.55
C TRP A 154 24.91 22.03 -9.94
N ASN A 155 23.62 21.84 -10.26
CA ASN A 155 23.15 21.33 -11.54
C ASN A 155 23.50 22.26 -12.72
N PHE A 156 23.35 23.58 -12.55
CA PHE A 156 23.78 24.56 -13.55
C PHE A 156 25.28 24.47 -13.82
N ARG A 157 26.11 24.37 -12.78
CA ARG A 157 27.56 24.19 -12.93
C ARG A 157 27.89 22.86 -13.58
N TYR A 158 27.19 21.78 -13.24
CA TYR A 158 27.32 20.48 -13.90
C TYR A 158 27.10 20.61 -15.41
N HIS A 159 25.97 21.16 -15.84
CA HIS A 159 25.69 21.33 -17.25
C HIS A 159 26.69 22.26 -17.94
N LEU A 160 27.08 23.37 -17.30
CA LEU A 160 28.05 24.30 -17.86
C LEU A 160 29.43 23.66 -18.05
N PHE A 161 29.89 22.84 -17.09
CA PHE A 161 31.23 22.26 -17.13
C PHE A 161 31.31 21.01 -18.00
N TYR A 162 30.24 20.22 -18.11
CA TYR A 162 30.23 18.98 -18.89
C TYR A 162 29.72 19.17 -20.32
N HIS A 163 28.75 20.08 -20.51
CA HIS A 163 28.03 20.25 -21.78
C HIS A 163 28.12 21.67 -22.36
N GLY A 164 28.69 22.63 -21.62
CA GLY A 164 28.85 24.00 -22.07
C GLY A 164 30.02 24.20 -23.05
N LEU A 165 30.42 25.46 -23.22
CA LEU A 165 31.56 25.82 -24.08
C LEU A 165 32.87 25.21 -23.54
N LYS A 166 33.81 24.88 -24.45
CA LYS A 166 35.11 24.27 -24.12
C LYS A 166 35.88 24.98 -23.01
N TYR A 167 35.74 26.31 -22.91
CA TYR A 167 36.33 27.11 -21.84
C TYR A 167 35.94 26.60 -20.44
N PHE A 168 34.68 26.20 -20.24
CA PHE A 168 34.18 25.79 -18.93
C PHE A 168 34.59 24.36 -18.54
N HIS A 169 35.07 23.54 -19.49
CA HIS A 169 35.51 22.18 -19.21
C HIS A 169 36.69 22.11 -18.26
N GLN A 170 37.50 23.17 -18.18
CA GLN A 170 38.62 23.25 -17.25
C GLN A 170 38.18 23.17 -15.78
N PHE A 171 36.93 23.56 -15.47
CA PHE A 171 36.40 23.59 -14.10
C PHE A 171 35.77 22.27 -13.65
N ARG A 172 35.73 21.22 -14.49
CA ARG A 172 35.12 19.92 -14.14
C ARG A 172 35.65 19.34 -12.82
N HIS A 173 36.94 19.49 -12.56
CA HIS A 173 37.58 19.00 -11.34
C HIS A 173 37.12 19.73 -10.06
N THR A 174 36.48 20.91 -10.18
CA THR A 174 36.04 21.72 -9.03
C THR A 174 34.61 21.44 -8.59
N LEU A 175 33.81 20.73 -9.39
CA LEU A 175 32.37 20.61 -9.18
C LEU A 175 31.98 19.74 -7.97
N GLY A 176 32.77 18.70 -7.69
CA GLY A 176 32.43 17.68 -6.69
C GLY A 176 31.14 16.91 -7.02
N SER A 177 30.79 15.95 -6.16
CA SER A 177 29.48 15.29 -6.18
C SER A 177 28.40 16.22 -5.60
N PRO A 178 27.12 16.04 -5.99
CA PRO A 178 26.04 16.74 -5.34
C PRO A 178 26.03 16.33 -3.87
N LYS A 179 25.78 17.29 -2.98
CA LYS A 179 25.71 17.03 -1.54
C LYS A 179 24.44 16.26 -1.29
N GLU A 180 24.58 15.11 -0.66
CA GLU A 180 23.48 14.33 -0.14
C GLU A 180 22.75 15.13 0.96
N VAL A 181 21.45 15.34 0.77
CA VAL A 181 20.57 16.00 1.73
C VAL A 181 19.38 15.08 1.94
N ASP A 182 19.14 14.70 3.19
CA ASP A 182 18.06 13.79 3.59
C ASP A 182 18.00 12.51 2.72
N SER A 183 19.15 11.88 2.52
CA SER A 183 19.24 10.61 1.80
C SER A 183 18.28 9.59 2.41
N THR A 184 17.27 9.20 1.66
CA THR A 184 16.38 8.10 2.03
C THR A 184 17.22 6.81 2.10
N PRO A 185 17.36 6.18 3.27
CA PRO A 185 18.20 5.00 3.40
C PRO A 185 17.67 3.88 2.51
N VAL A 186 18.53 3.26 1.71
CA VAL A 186 18.11 2.14 0.87
C VAL A 186 17.86 0.92 1.74
N VAL A 187 16.58 0.61 1.97
CA VAL A 187 16.12 -0.55 2.75
C VAL A 187 15.17 -1.38 1.91
N LYS A 188 15.16 -2.69 2.15
CA LYS A 188 14.24 -3.60 1.46
C LYS A 188 12.82 -3.31 1.94
N SER A 189 11.91 -3.00 1.01
CA SER A 189 10.49 -2.80 1.32
C SER A 189 9.82 -4.11 1.72
N HIS A 190 9.12 -4.09 2.85
CA HIS A 190 8.25 -5.19 3.30
C HIS A 190 6.80 -4.88 2.95
N HIS A 191 6.14 -5.83 2.31
CA HIS A 191 4.76 -5.69 1.86
C HIS A 191 3.98 -6.99 2.05
N PHE A 192 2.70 -6.86 2.41
CA PHE A 192 1.81 -7.98 2.68
C PHE A 192 0.54 -7.82 1.85
N PRO A 193 0.20 -8.76 0.96
CA PRO A 193 -1.04 -8.68 0.21
C PRO A 193 -2.22 -8.80 1.16
N ALA A 194 -3.19 -7.88 1.04
CA ALA A 194 -4.46 -8.01 1.75
C ALA A 194 -5.41 -8.90 0.95
N GLN A 195 -6.43 -9.44 1.62
CA GLN A 195 -7.50 -10.17 0.94
C GLN A 195 -8.20 -9.27 -0.10
N ALA A 196 -8.39 -9.82 -1.30
CA ALA A 196 -9.14 -9.13 -2.34
C ALA A 196 -10.60 -8.94 -1.93
N MET A 197 -11.18 -7.80 -2.29
CA MET A 197 -12.54 -7.42 -1.93
C MET A 197 -13.40 -7.27 -3.18
N ASP A 198 -14.61 -7.80 -3.15
CA ASP A 198 -15.62 -7.57 -4.19
C ASP A 198 -16.33 -6.23 -3.92
N ILE A 199 -15.59 -5.14 -4.06
CA ILE A 199 -16.07 -3.77 -3.84
C ILE A 199 -15.70 -2.92 -5.05
N ASN A 200 -16.69 -2.22 -5.59
CA ASN A 200 -16.50 -1.23 -6.64
C ASN A 200 -16.05 0.11 -6.03
N GLN A 201 -14.84 0.55 -6.35
CA GLN A 201 -14.24 1.80 -5.86
C GLN A 201 -14.58 3.04 -6.68
N SER A 202 -15.45 2.91 -7.68
CA SER A 202 -15.86 4.03 -8.54
C SER A 202 -16.71 5.08 -7.81
N GLU A 203 -17.13 4.81 -6.57
CA GLU A 203 -17.94 5.70 -5.74
C GLU A 203 -17.29 5.93 -4.37
N ALA A 204 -17.55 7.10 -3.77
CA ALA A 204 -17.05 7.43 -2.42
C ALA A 204 -17.48 6.39 -1.36
N SER A 205 -18.69 5.87 -1.46
CA SER A 205 -19.21 4.77 -0.61
C SER A 205 -18.34 3.51 -0.67
N GLY A 206 -17.90 3.13 -1.87
CA GLY A 206 -17.01 1.99 -2.10
C GLY A 206 -15.62 2.23 -1.53
N ASN A 207 -15.08 3.45 -1.65
CA ASN A 207 -13.82 3.83 -1.02
C ASN A 207 -13.89 3.74 0.51
N ILE A 208 -14.96 4.24 1.13
CA ILE A 208 -15.18 4.11 2.59
C ILE A 208 -15.21 2.63 2.99
N GLN A 209 -15.93 1.79 2.25
CA GLN A 209 -16.07 0.38 2.56
C GLN A 209 -14.72 -0.37 2.46
N VAL A 210 -13.91 -0.04 1.45
CA VAL A 210 -12.56 -0.60 1.31
C VAL A 210 -11.68 -0.19 2.47
N ILE A 211 -11.67 1.10 2.82
CA ILE A 211 -10.88 1.60 3.94
C ILE A 211 -11.28 0.90 5.24
N ALA A 212 -12.59 0.76 5.50
CA ALA A 212 -13.09 0.07 6.67
C ALA A 212 -12.63 -1.40 6.73
N ASN A 213 -12.73 -2.13 5.60
CA ASN A 213 -12.27 -3.51 5.53
C ASN A 213 -10.75 -3.64 5.73
N LEU A 214 -9.95 -2.72 5.18
CA LEU A 214 -8.49 -2.74 5.33
C LEU A 214 -8.05 -2.43 6.75
N LEU A 215 -8.71 -1.49 7.43
CA LEU A 215 -8.46 -1.20 8.84
C LEU A 215 -8.82 -2.41 9.73
N MET A 216 -9.95 -3.07 9.44
CA MET A 216 -10.36 -4.29 10.11
C MET A 216 -9.34 -5.42 9.92
N HIS A 217 -8.87 -5.66 8.69
CA HIS A 217 -7.81 -6.63 8.42
C HIS A 217 -6.51 -6.30 9.18
N GLY A 218 -6.19 -5.01 9.34
CA GLY A 218 -5.04 -4.55 10.10
C GLY A 218 -5.22 -4.52 11.62
N GLY A 219 -6.40 -4.88 12.16
CA GLY A 219 -6.66 -4.82 13.59
C GLY A 219 -6.73 -3.42 14.18
N VAL A 220 -7.14 -2.45 13.36
CA VAL A 220 -7.20 -1.03 13.73
C VAL A 220 -8.64 -0.54 13.64
N GLY A 221 -9.11 0.15 14.68
CA GLY A 221 -10.50 0.60 14.73
C GLY A 221 -10.90 1.21 16.07
N ASP A 222 -12.20 1.35 16.29
CA ASP A 222 -12.74 1.71 17.60
C ASP A 222 -12.93 0.44 18.45
N PRO A 223 -12.20 0.28 19.57
CA PRO A 223 -12.31 -0.92 20.41
C PRO A 223 -13.67 -1.09 21.08
N TYR A 224 -14.52 -0.06 21.09
CA TYR A 224 -15.86 -0.11 21.69
C TYR A 224 -16.98 -0.36 20.68
N GLN A 225 -16.65 -0.42 19.38
CA GLN A 225 -17.63 -0.67 18.34
C GLN A 225 -17.91 -2.17 18.25
N GLN A 226 -19.16 -2.57 18.53
CA GLN A 226 -19.59 -3.97 18.42
C GLN A 226 -19.54 -4.42 16.95
N HIS A 227 -18.87 -5.53 16.68
CA HIS A 227 -18.74 -6.05 15.33
C HIS A 227 -19.86 -7.07 15.04
N PRO A 228 -20.47 -7.06 13.83
CA PRO A 228 -21.45 -8.05 13.45
C PRO A 228 -20.78 -9.42 13.35
N GLY A 229 -20.95 -10.26 14.37
CA GLY A 229 -20.26 -11.54 14.47
C GLY A 229 -19.62 -11.81 15.84
N ASP A 230 -19.77 -10.91 16.81
CA ASP A 230 -19.35 -11.12 18.21
C ASP A 230 -20.13 -12.28 18.87
N VAL A 231 -19.76 -13.51 18.53
CA VAL A 231 -20.19 -14.72 19.24
C VAL A 231 -19.36 -14.80 20.51
N ALA A 232 -20.03 -15.07 21.63
CA ALA A 232 -19.49 -15.18 22.98
C ALA A 232 -18.44 -16.30 23.16
N ALA A 233 -17.28 -16.18 22.53
CA ALA A 233 -16.17 -17.11 22.63
C ALA A 233 -14.83 -16.35 22.65
N GLY A 234 -14.44 -15.89 23.85
CA GLY A 234 -13.05 -15.89 24.36
C GLY A 234 -11.95 -15.09 23.66
N ASP A 235 -12.06 -14.74 22.39
CA ASP A 235 -11.03 -14.02 21.64
C ASP A 235 -11.48 -12.56 21.51
N GLU A 236 -11.03 -11.75 22.47
CA GLU A 236 -10.96 -10.30 22.34
C GLU A 236 -10.22 -10.00 21.02
N TRP A 237 -10.94 -9.55 19.99
CA TRP A 237 -10.30 -8.92 18.86
C TRP A 237 -9.48 -7.78 19.43
N ASN A 238 -8.15 -7.90 19.38
CA ASN A 238 -7.22 -6.95 19.97
C ASN A 238 -7.15 -5.68 19.10
N ILE A 239 -8.28 -4.99 18.93
CA ILE A 239 -8.38 -3.83 18.05
C ILE A 239 -7.70 -2.64 18.71
N VAL A 240 -6.74 -2.04 18.01
CA VAL A 240 -5.98 -0.90 18.53
C VAL A 240 -6.64 0.40 18.09
N ASN A 241 -6.85 1.29 19.06
CA ASN A 241 -7.46 2.60 18.85
C ASN A 241 -6.57 3.53 18.00
N MET A 242 -7.14 4.05 16.91
CA MET A 242 -6.46 4.94 15.96
C MET A 242 -6.62 6.45 16.19
N THR A 243 -7.38 6.89 17.19
CA THR A 243 -7.86 8.28 17.32
C THR A 243 -6.74 9.33 17.36
N ASP A 244 -5.53 8.98 17.79
CA ASP A 244 -4.41 9.92 17.87
C ASP A 244 -3.43 9.83 16.67
N HIS A 245 -3.57 8.83 15.80
CA HIS A 245 -2.59 8.49 14.77
C HIS A 245 -3.11 8.76 13.37
N VAL A 246 -2.20 9.17 12.49
CA VAL A 246 -2.45 9.30 11.05
C VAL A 246 -2.17 7.97 10.39
N ILE A 247 -3.15 7.48 9.64
CA ILE A 247 -3.02 6.27 8.82
C ILE A 247 -2.92 6.70 7.36
N LEU A 248 -1.95 6.14 6.65
CA LEU A 248 -1.68 6.50 5.26
C LEU A 248 -2.41 5.52 4.33
N PHE A 249 -3.14 6.08 3.38
CA PHE A 249 -3.77 5.34 2.29
C PHE A 249 -3.20 5.82 0.94
N HIS A 250 -2.95 4.87 0.07
CA HIS A 250 -2.54 5.06 -1.31
C HIS A 250 -3.52 4.32 -2.21
N GLY A 251 -3.83 4.89 -3.36
CA GLY A 251 -4.68 4.23 -4.32
C GLY A 251 -5.27 5.22 -5.29
N ASP A 252 -6.02 4.69 -6.24
CA ASP A 252 -6.91 5.53 -7.04
C ASP A 252 -8.12 5.88 -6.18
N LEU A 253 -7.98 6.96 -5.40
CA LEU A 253 -9.10 7.52 -4.65
C LEU A 253 -10.17 8.12 -5.59
N GLY A 254 -9.94 8.11 -6.91
CA GLY A 254 -10.91 8.04 -8.03
C GLY A 254 -11.90 9.17 -8.18
N THR A 255 -12.06 9.96 -7.13
CA THR A 255 -13.07 10.95 -6.96
C THR A 255 -12.33 12.10 -6.31
N SER A 256 -12.35 13.29 -6.90
CA SER A 256 -11.91 14.50 -6.20
C SER A 256 -12.87 14.86 -5.04
N GLU A 257 -13.60 13.84 -4.55
CA GLU A 257 -14.62 13.87 -3.52
C GLU A 257 -14.00 13.35 -2.23
N ARG A 258 -14.60 13.78 -1.13
CA ARG A 258 -14.05 13.56 0.21
C ARG A 258 -14.55 12.21 0.71
N VAL A 259 -13.61 11.37 1.13
CA VAL A 259 -13.82 10.07 1.77
C VAL A 259 -13.66 10.22 3.27
#